data_AF-A0A8C6G4K2-F1
#
_entry.id   AF-A0A8C6G4K2-F1
#
_cell.length_a   1.000
_cell.length_b   1.000
_cell.length_c   1.000
_cell.angle_alpha   90.00
_cell.angle_beta   90.00
_cell.angle_gamma   90.00
#
_symmetry.space_group_name_H-M   'P 1'
#
loop_
_entity.id
_entity.type
_entity.pdbx_description
1 polymer ?
#
loop_
_entity_poly.entity_id
_entity_poly.type
_entity_poly.pdbx_seq_one_letter_code
_entity_poly.pdbx_strand_id
1 'polypeptide(L)'
;MFLVGSLVVLCGLLAHSTAQLAGLPLPLGQGPPLPLNQGPPLPLNQGQLLPLAQGLPLAVSPALPSNPTDLLAGKFTDALSGGLLSGGLLGILENIPLLDVIKSGGGNSNGLVGGLLGKLTSSVPLLNNILDIKITDPQLLELGLVQSPDGHRLYVTIPLGLTLNVNMPVVGSLLQLAVKLNITAEVLAVKDNQGRIHLVLGDCTHSPGSLKISLLNGVTPVQSFLDNLTGILTKVLPELIQGKVCPLVNGILSGLDVTLVHNIAELLIHGLQFVIKV
;
A
#
# COMPACT_ATOMS: atom_id res chain seq x y z
N MET A 1 25.94 -9.93 42.56
CA MET A 1 27.34 -10.37 42.71
C MET A 1 27.42 -11.83 42.27
N PHE A 2 27.64 -12.05 40.97
CA PHE A 2 28.11 -13.31 40.41
C PHE A 2 28.91 -12.94 39.15
N LEU A 3 30.17 -13.34 39.18
CA LEU A 3 31.22 -13.19 38.18
C LEU A 3 31.17 -14.36 37.20
N VAL A 4 32.02 -14.27 36.16
CA VAL A 4 32.42 -15.30 35.18
C VAL A 4 31.55 -15.30 33.90
N GLY A 5 32.07 -15.12 32.69
CA GLY A 5 33.45 -14.96 32.23
C GLY A 5 33.45 -14.63 30.74
N SER A 6 34.38 -13.74 30.34
CA SER A 6 34.62 -13.28 28.98
C SER A 6 35.06 -14.41 28.04
N LEU A 7 34.63 -14.36 26.78
CA LEU A 7 35.33 -15.00 25.68
C LEU A 7 35.65 -13.96 24.59
N VAL A 8 36.91 -13.52 24.59
CA VAL A 8 37.56 -12.81 23.50
C VAL A 8 38.05 -13.89 22.53
N VAL A 9 37.66 -13.81 21.26
CA VAL A 9 38.31 -14.58 20.18
C VAL A 9 38.79 -13.59 19.13
N LEU A 10 40.11 -13.45 19.10
CA LEU A 10 40.91 -12.71 18.14
C LEU A 10 41.42 -13.72 17.08
N CYS A 11 41.08 -13.52 15.81
CA CYS A 11 41.78 -14.09 14.64
C CYS A 11 41.20 -13.39 13.40
N GLY A 12 41.87 -12.55 12.62
CA GLY A 12 43.30 -12.49 12.33
C GLY A 12 43.57 -13.13 10.96
N LEU A 13 43.85 -12.26 9.96
CA LEU A 13 44.48 -12.51 8.66
C LEU A 13 43.68 -13.21 7.53
N LEU A 14 43.47 -12.45 6.44
CA LEU A 14 43.93 -12.75 5.06
C LEU A 14 43.48 -11.57 4.18
N ALA A 15 44.35 -10.58 3.97
CA ALA A 15 45.29 -10.47 2.84
C ALA A 15 44.67 -9.72 1.65
N HIS A 16 45.13 -8.47 1.53
CA HIS A 16 45.00 -7.62 0.35
C HIS A 16 45.66 -8.29 -0.86
N SER A 17 45.00 -8.25 -2.02
CA SER A 17 45.66 -8.43 -3.31
C SER A 17 45.37 -7.23 -4.21
N THR A 18 46.24 -6.23 -4.12
CA THR A 18 46.41 -5.18 -5.13
C THR A 18 47.32 -5.72 -6.23
N ALA A 19 46.80 -5.86 -7.45
CA ALA A 19 47.63 -6.07 -8.64
C ALA A 19 47.52 -4.81 -9.52
N GLN A 20 48.49 -3.91 -9.36
CA GLN A 20 48.85 -2.92 -10.37
C GLN A 20 49.72 -3.64 -11.41
N LEU A 21 49.44 -3.45 -12.70
CA LEU A 21 50.40 -3.76 -13.75
C LEU A 21 50.55 -2.53 -14.65
N ALA A 22 51.75 -1.96 -14.59
CA ALA A 22 52.21 -0.87 -15.42
C ALA A 22 52.71 -1.38 -16.77
N GLY A 23 52.32 -0.68 -17.85
CA GLY A 23 53.27 -0.14 -18.83
C GLY A 23 53.77 -1.00 -20.01
N LEU A 24 53.49 -0.45 -21.21
CA LEU A 24 54.36 -0.32 -22.41
C LEU A 24 54.28 -1.39 -23.55
N PRO A 25 54.62 -1.04 -24.82
CA PRO A 25 53.64 -0.81 -25.91
C PRO A 25 53.96 -1.54 -27.26
N LEU A 26 53.23 -1.18 -28.35
CA LEU A 26 53.48 -1.38 -29.82
C LEU A 26 52.81 -2.61 -30.50
N PRO A 27 52.63 -2.67 -31.85
CA PRO A 27 52.63 -1.64 -32.91
C PRO A 27 51.42 -1.71 -33.90
N LEU A 28 51.39 -0.73 -34.80
CA LEU A 28 50.56 -0.59 -36.01
C LEU A 28 50.43 -1.86 -36.88
N GLY A 29 49.22 -2.11 -37.40
CA GLY A 29 48.96 -3.05 -38.50
C GLY A 29 47.79 -2.60 -39.37
N GLN A 30 48.11 -1.96 -40.50
CA GLN A 30 47.18 -1.61 -41.57
C GLN A 30 46.81 -2.86 -42.40
N GLY A 31 45.54 -2.97 -42.80
CA GLY A 31 45.05 -3.94 -43.78
C GLY A 31 43.77 -3.44 -44.49
N PRO A 32 43.50 -3.84 -45.75
CA PRO A 32 42.88 -2.98 -46.78
C PRO A 32 41.35 -3.15 -46.98
N PRO A 33 40.66 -2.22 -47.69
CA PRO A 33 39.20 -2.17 -47.80
C PRO A 33 38.66 -2.68 -49.15
N LEU A 34 37.53 -3.42 -49.14
CA LEU A 34 36.68 -3.74 -50.32
C LEU A 34 35.27 -4.16 -49.85
N PRO A 35 34.20 -4.10 -50.68
CA PRO A 35 33.75 -2.98 -51.51
C PRO A 35 32.24 -2.65 -51.30
N LEU A 36 31.84 -1.43 -51.65
CA LEU A 36 30.46 -0.94 -51.70
C LEU A 36 29.72 -1.54 -52.91
N ASN A 37 28.62 -2.23 -52.66
CA ASN A 37 27.77 -2.82 -53.70
C ASN A 37 26.83 -1.75 -54.28
N GLN A 38 26.91 -1.56 -55.60
CA GLN A 38 26.12 -0.62 -56.40
C GLN A 38 24.79 -1.28 -56.83
N GLY A 39 23.67 -0.57 -56.66
CA GLY A 39 22.39 -0.86 -57.32
C GLY A 39 21.95 0.35 -58.17
N PRO A 40 21.12 0.17 -59.22
CA PRO A 40 20.98 1.12 -60.34
C PRO A 40 20.04 2.30 -60.06
N PRO A 41 20.14 3.42 -60.82
CA PRO A 41 19.43 4.67 -60.56
C PRO A 41 18.00 4.68 -61.16
N LEU A 42 17.04 5.25 -60.42
CA LEU A 42 15.70 5.57 -60.91
C LEU A 42 15.70 6.94 -61.62
N PRO A 43 14.97 7.12 -62.74
CA PRO A 43 14.95 8.38 -63.47
C PRO A 43 13.99 9.41 -62.85
N LEU A 44 14.48 10.65 -62.73
CA LEU A 44 13.72 11.85 -62.44
C LEU A 44 12.85 12.24 -63.66
N ASN A 45 11.55 12.45 -63.45
CA ASN A 45 10.74 13.25 -64.36
C ASN A 45 10.08 14.41 -63.61
N GLN A 46 10.09 15.57 -64.27
CA GLN A 46 9.84 16.91 -63.76
C GLN A 46 8.34 17.23 -63.63
N GLY A 47 7.98 17.87 -62.51
CA GLY A 47 7.12 19.07 -62.42
C GLY A 47 5.64 19.01 -62.84
N GLN A 48 4.72 19.14 -61.89
CA GLN A 48 3.69 20.21 -61.92
C GLN A 48 3.03 20.44 -60.54
N LEU A 49 2.67 21.70 -60.30
CA LEU A 49 2.38 22.39 -59.04
C LEU A 49 0.97 22.17 -58.44
N LEU A 50 0.84 22.51 -57.13
CA LEU A 50 -0.33 23.00 -56.35
C LEU A 50 -0.91 22.04 -55.27
N PRO A 51 -1.54 22.55 -54.19
CA PRO A 51 -1.02 23.48 -53.19
C PRO A 51 -1.19 22.98 -51.73
N LEU A 52 -0.47 23.60 -50.81
CA LEU A 52 -0.56 23.44 -49.35
C LEU A 52 -1.99 23.63 -48.82
N ALA A 53 -2.55 22.61 -48.16
CA ALA A 53 -3.65 22.80 -47.22
C ALA A 53 -3.74 21.66 -46.19
N GLN A 54 -4.00 22.07 -44.95
CA GLN A 54 -4.66 21.35 -43.86
C GLN A 54 -3.78 20.54 -42.91
N GLY A 55 -3.59 21.14 -41.73
CA GLY A 55 -2.93 20.55 -40.58
C GLY A 55 -3.63 19.29 -40.09
N LEU A 56 -2.82 18.27 -39.88
CA LEU A 56 -3.13 17.15 -39.02
C LEU A 56 -2.39 17.38 -37.70
N PRO A 57 -3.06 17.34 -36.53
CA PRO A 57 -2.33 17.30 -35.27
C PRO A 57 -1.56 15.99 -35.26
N LEU A 58 -0.23 16.09 -35.14
CA LEU A 58 0.64 14.95 -34.85
C LEU A 58 0.01 14.18 -33.69
N ALA A 59 -0.42 12.95 -33.97
CA ALA A 59 -0.85 12.03 -32.94
C ALA A 59 0.27 11.97 -31.90
N VAL A 60 0.01 12.53 -30.72
CA VAL A 60 0.87 12.36 -29.56
C VAL A 60 0.81 10.87 -29.25
N SER A 61 1.80 10.14 -29.76
CA SER A 61 2.06 8.79 -29.30
C SER A 61 2.26 8.88 -27.78
N PRO A 62 1.55 8.09 -26.96
CA PRO A 62 1.80 8.09 -25.53
C PRO A 62 3.28 7.82 -25.35
N ALA A 63 4.00 8.76 -24.73
CA ALA A 63 5.41 8.58 -24.45
C ALA A 63 5.55 7.26 -23.68
N LEU A 64 6.23 6.29 -24.28
CA LEU A 64 6.61 5.06 -23.59
C LEU A 64 7.33 5.49 -22.30
N PRO A 65 6.97 4.95 -21.13
CA PRO A 65 7.58 5.38 -19.88
C PRO A 65 9.09 5.20 -19.98
N SER A 66 9.81 6.25 -19.59
CA SER A 66 11.27 6.38 -19.71
C SER A 66 12.02 5.25 -18.99
N ASN A 67 11.38 4.63 -17.99
CA ASN A 67 11.90 3.48 -17.27
C ASN A 67 10.77 2.46 -16.98
N PRO A 68 10.89 1.18 -17.37
CA PRO A 68 9.87 0.15 -17.12
C PRO A 68 9.56 -0.07 -15.64
N THR A 69 10.45 0.30 -14.72
CA THR A 69 10.21 0.22 -13.27
C THR A 69 9.20 1.24 -12.75
N ASP A 70 8.99 2.35 -13.46
CA ASP A 70 8.06 3.41 -13.04
C ASP A 70 6.60 2.91 -13.06
N LEU A 71 6.32 1.88 -13.87
CA LEU A 71 5.02 1.22 -13.93
C LEU A 71 4.80 0.19 -12.80
N LEU A 72 5.86 -0.24 -12.11
CA LEU A 72 5.74 -1.30 -11.09
C LEU A 72 4.94 -0.83 -9.88
N ALA A 73 5.09 0.44 -9.50
CA ALA A 73 4.32 1.05 -8.42
C ALA A 73 2.81 0.99 -8.71
N GLY A 74 2.40 1.44 -9.90
CA GLY A 74 1.01 1.41 -10.34
C GLY A 74 0.46 -0.01 -10.46
N LYS A 75 1.20 -0.91 -11.11
CA LYS A 75 0.81 -2.34 -11.21
C LYS A 75 0.63 -2.99 -9.84
N PHE A 76 1.48 -2.65 -8.88
CA PHE A 76 1.38 -3.15 -7.52
C PHE A 76 0.13 -2.64 -6.80
N THR A 77 -0.14 -1.33 -6.85
CA THR A 77 -1.36 -0.76 -6.25
C THR A 77 -2.62 -1.27 -6.92
N ASP A 78 -2.62 -1.46 -8.23
CA ASP A 78 -3.75 -2.01 -8.98
C ASP A 78 -4.02 -3.47 -8.59
N ALA A 79 -2.98 -4.29 -8.51
CA ALA A 79 -3.10 -5.69 -8.13
C ALA A 79 -3.57 -5.83 -6.66
N LEU A 80 -3.05 -5.00 -5.76
CA LEU A 80 -3.43 -5.02 -4.34
C LEU A 80 -4.86 -4.50 -4.14
N SER A 81 -5.24 -3.38 -4.77
CA SER A 81 -6.60 -2.84 -4.67
C SER A 81 -7.63 -3.79 -5.31
N GLY A 82 -7.32 -4.36 -6.48
CA GLY A 82 -8.12 -5.40 -7.12
C GLY A 82 -8.25 -6.65 -6.25
N GLY A 83 -7.17 -7.06 -5.58
CA GLY A 83 -7.17 -8.15 -4.62
C GLY A 83 -8.03 -7.86 -3.38
N LEU A 84 -8.00 -6.64 -2.85
CA LEU A 84 -8.83 -6.23 -1.71
C LEU A 84 -10.32 -6.29 -2.06
N LEU A 85 -10.70 -5.76 -3.22
CA LEU A 85 -12.08 -5.79 -3.69
C LEU A 85 -12.56 -7.21 -4.00
N SER A 86 -11.74 -7.99 -4.71
CA SER A 86 -12.06 -9.39 -5.06
C SER A 86 -12.09 -10.30 -3.83
N GLY A 87 -11.28 -9.99 -2.81
CA GLY A 87 -11.28 -10.64 -1.51
C GLY A 87 -12.46 -10.23 -0.61
N GLY A 88 -13.40 -9.44 -1.12
CA GLY A 88 -14.64 -9.09 -0.43
C GLY A 88 -14.50 -8.03 0.66
N LEU A 89 -13.46 -7.17 0.61
CA LEU A 89 -13.20 -6.14 1.61
C LEU A 89 -14.47 -5.34 1.98
N LEU A 90 -15.22 -4.88 0.98
CA LEU A 90 -16.41 -4.06 1.20
C LEU A 90 -17.49 -4.81 1.99
N GLY A 91 -17.76 -6.07 1.63
CA GLY A 91 -18.70 -6.92 2.36
C GLY A 91 -18.18 -7.27 3.76
N ILE A 92 -16.88 -7.45 3.94
CA ILE A 92 -16.27 -7.67 5.26
C ILE A 92 -16.49 -6.44 6.16
N LEU A 93 -16.33 -5.22 5.63
CA LEU A 93 -16.55 -3.98 6.37
C LEU A 93 -18.03 -3.78 6.74
N GLU A 94 -18.97 -4.08 5.83
CA GLU A 94 -20.41 -3.98 6.11
C GLU A 94 -20.89 -4.92 7.22
N ASN A 95 -20.27 -6.10 7.33
CA ASN A 95 -20.66 -7.15 8.28
C ASN A 95 -19.84 -7.13 9.58
N ILE A 96 -19.15 -6.02 9.89
CA ILE A 96 -18.46 -5.87 11.18
C ILE A 96 -19.52 -5.77 12.30
N PRO A 97 -19.46 -6.63 13.34
CA PRO A 97 -20.42 -6.61 14.46
C PRO A 97 -20.09 -5.47 15.44
N LEU A 98 -20.16 -4.23 14.96
CA LEU A 98 -19.68 -3.04 15.67
C LEU A 98 -20.45 -2.82 16.97
N LEU A 99 -21.78 -2.97 16.94
CA LEU A 99 -22.62 -2.78 18.12
C LEU A 99 -22.36 -3.84 19.19
N ASP A 100 -22.16 -5.11 18.80
CA ASP A 100 -21.88 -6.19 19.76
C ASP A 100 -20.54 -5.97 20.46
N VAL A 101 -19.52 -5.53 19.72
CA VAL A 101 -18.22 -5.22 20.30
C VAL A 101 -18.30 -4.00 21.22
N ILE A 102 -19.07 -2.98 20.84
CA ILE A 102 -19.31 -1.80 21.69
C ILE A 102 -20.08 -2.20 22.96
N LYS A 103 -21.15 -2.99 22.88
CA LYS A 103 -21.98 -3.37 24.03
C LYS A 103 -21.27 -4.36 24.95
N SER A 104 -20.60 -5.36 24.37
CA SER A 104 -19.85 -6.37 25.13
C SER A 104 -18.54 -5.84 25.69
N GLY A 105 -18.11 -4.63 25.30
CA GLY A 105 -16.82 -4.06 25.71
C GLY A 105 -15.63 -4.84 25.15
N GLY A 106 -15.76 -5.43 23.95
CA GLY A 106 -14.78 -6.35 23.38
C GLY A 106 -14.81 -7.70 24.08
N GLY A 107 -15.50 -8.68 23.48
CA GLY A 107 -15.63 -10.02 24.04
C GLY A 107 -14.29 -10.61 24.50
N ASN A 108 -14.28 -11.16 25.72
CA ASN A 108 -13.42 -12.22 26.29
C ASN A 108 -11.90 -12.25 25.99
N SER A 109 -11.32 -11.23 25.36
CA SER A 109 -9.88 -11.09 25.27
C SER A 109 -9.35 -10.77 26.67
N ASN A 110 -8.53 -11.67 27.21
CA ASN A 110 -7.72 -11.49 28.42
C ASN A 110 -6.63 -10.40 28.21
N GLY A 111 -7.01 -9.27 27.59
CA GLY A 111 -6.15 -8.15 27.25
C GLY A 111 -6.64 -6.86 27.91
N LEU A 112 -5.73 -5.90 28.01
CA LEU A 112 -5.90 -4.62 28.72
C LEU A 112 -7.10 -3.77 28.21
N VAL A 113 -7.59 -4.04 26.99
CA VAL A 113 -8.67 -3.32 26.32
C VAL A 113 -10.06 -3.77 26.78
N GLY A 114 -10.27 -5.07 27.05
CA GLY A 114 -11.56 -5.61 27.50
C GLY A 114 -11.95 -5.15 28.92
N GLY A 115 -10.97 -5.01 29.81
CA GLY A 115 -11.19 -4.54 31.18
C GLY A 115 -11.60 -3.06 31.28
N LEU A 116 -11.10 -2.21 30.37
CA LEU A 116 -11.39 -0.78 30.36
C LEU A 116 -12.72 -0.47 29.65
N LEU A 117 -13.04 -1.21 28.57
CA LEU A 117 -14.30 -1.05 27.85
C LEU A 117 -15.49 -1.63 28.62
N GLY A 118 -15.37 -2.79 29.26
CA GLY A 118 -16.45 -3.37 30.07
C GLY A 118 -16.90 -2.47 31.24
N LYS A 119 -15.99 -1.63 31.76
CA LYS A 119 -16.29 -0.66 32.81
C LYS A 119 -16.98 0.61 32.27
N LEU A 120 -16.71 0.98 31.01
CA LEU A 120 -17.37 2.10 30.32
C LEU A 120 -18.77 1.71 29.83
N THR A 121 -18.97 0.50 29.31
CA THR A 121 -20.27 0.05 28.80
C THR A 121 -21.30 -0.14 29.90
N SER A 122 -20.88 -0.62 31.08
CA SER A 122 -21.73 -0.76 32.26
C SER A 122 -22.16 0.57 32.87
N SER A 123 -21.45 1.66 32.56
CA SER A 123 -21.66 2.99 33.16
C SER A 123 -22.36 3.99 32.22
N VAL A 124 -22.65 3.59 30.98
CA VAL A 124 -23.11 4.52 29.94
C VAL A 124 -24.54 4.15 29.51
N PRO A 125 -25.59 4.81 30.06
CA PRO A 125 -26.99 4.59 29.67
C PRO A 125 -27.27 4.90 28.18
N LEU A 126 -26.31 5.52 27.49
CA LEU A 126 -26.33 5.85 26.08
C LEU A 126 -26.50 4.62 25.17
N LEU A 127 -25.79 3.52 25.47
CA LEU A 127 -25.75 2.33 24.61
C LEU A 127 -27.06 1.53 24.66
N ASN A 128 -27.86 1.72 25.71
CA ASN A 128 -29.19 1.11 25.84
C ASN A 128 -30.20 1.70 24.86
N ASN A 129 -29.97 2.95 24.41
CA ASN A 129 -30.84 3.64 23.46
C ASN A 129 -30.50 3.32 21.99
N ILE A 130 -29.43 2.55 21.74
CA ILE A 130 -29.01 2.16 20.40
C ILE A 130 -29.57 0.77 20.10
N LEU A 131 -30.51 0.71 19.14
CA LEU A 131 -31.05 -0.54 18.64
C LEU A 131 -30.02 -1.26 17.76
N ASP A 132 -29.47 -0.52 16.79
CA ASP A 132 -28.58 -1.06 15.78
C ASP A 132 -27.53 -0.02 15.33
N ILE A 133 -26.35 -0.49 14.92
CA ILE A 133 -25.35 0.28 14.18
C ILE A 133 -24.99 -0.50 12.93
N LYS A 134 -25.44 0.01 11.78
CA LYS A 134 -25.17 -0.61 10.49
C LYS A 134 -24.12 0.18 9.72
N ILE A 135 -23.13 -0.52 9.19
CA ILE A 135 -22.16 0.04 8.24
C ILE A 135 -22.76 -0.04 6.83
N THR A 136 -22.71 1.06 6.08
CA THR A 136 -23.10 1.13 4.67
C THR A 136 -22.07 1.91 3.86
N ASP A 137 -22.20 1.81 2.54
CA ASP A 137 -21.40 2.56 1.57
C ASP A 137 -19.88 2.48 1.83
N PRO A 138 -19.32 1.27 2.10
CA PRO A 138 -17.89 1.13 2.23
C PRO A 138 -17.21 1.47 0.90
N GLN A 139 -16.10 2.20 0.98
CA GLN A 139 -15.36 2.68 -0.17
C GLN A 139 -13.87 2.46 0.07
N LEU A 140 -13.22 1.87 -0.92
CA LEU A 140 -11.77 1.83 -1.02
C LEU A 140 -11.35 2.97 -1.94
N LEU A 141 -10.58 3.93 -1.42
CA LEU A 141 -10.01 5.01 -2.22
C LEU A 141 -8.69 4.52 -2.84
N GLU A 142 -8.10 5.36 -3.72
CA GLU A 142 -6.83 5.06 -4.37
C GLU A 142 -5.72 4.82 -3.34
N LEU A 143 -4.96 3.74 -3.54
CA LEU A 143 -3.89 3.36 -2.62
C LEU A 143 -2.71 4.31 -2.76
N GLY A 144 -2.18 4.75 -1.62
CA GLY A 144 -0.88 5.42 -1.57
C GLY A 144 0.25 4.40 -1.50
N LEU A 145 1.35 4.64 -2.22
CA LEU A 145 2.56 3.83 -2.12
C LEU A 145 3.75 4.75 -1.90
N VAL A 146 4.53 4.46 -0.86
CA VAL A 146 5.83 5.11 -0.64
C VAL A 146 6.90 4.07 -0.40
N GLN A 147 8.09 4.32 -0.91
CA GLN A 147 9.26 3.49 -0.62
C GLN A 147 10.09 4.12 0.49
N SER A 148 10.56 3.26 1.39
CA SER A 148 11.51 3.59 2.44
C SER A 148 12.79 4.25 1.87
N PRO A 149 13.47 5.13 2.62
CA PRO A 149 14.69 5.78 2.14
C PRO A 149 15.83 4.80 1.84
N ASP A 150 15.90 3.68 2.56
CA ASP A 150 16.87 2.61 2.31
C ASP A 150 16.50 1.73 1.11
N GLY A 151 15.31 1.91 0.53
CA GLY A 151 14.83 1.18 -0.63
C GLY A 151 14.30 -0.22 -0.34
N HIS A 152 14.36 -0.72 0.90
CA HIS A 152 14.10 -2.14 1.20
C HIS A 152 12.64 -2.46 1.53
N ARG A 153 11.83 -1.44 1.77
CA ARG A 153 10.46 -1.56 2.27
C ARG A 153 9.50 -0.67 1.51
N LEU A 154 8.28 -1.15 1.32
CA LEU A 154 7.17 -0.35 0.82
C LEU A 154 6.19 -0.09 1.96
N TYR A 155 5.66 1.12 2.04
CA TYR A 155 4.54 1.44 2.91
C TYR A 155 3.33 1.75 2.02
N VAL A 156 2.34 0.88 2.10
CA VAL A 156 1.06 1.03 1.40
C VAL A 156 0.08 1.72 2.34
N THR A 157 -0.50 2.82 1.88
CA THR A 157 -1.63 3.48 2.54
C THR A 157 -2.91 3.02 1.88
N ILE A 158 -3.81 2.41 2.66
CA ILE A 158 -5.12 1.90 2.25
C ILE A 158 -6.18 2.83 2.85
N PRO A 159 -6.60 3.87 2.13
CA PRO A 159 -7.64 4.78 2.57
C PRO A 159 -9.04 4.16 2.43
N LEU A 160 -9.76 4.08 3.54
CA LEU A 160 -11.11 3.54 3.63
C LEU A 160 -12.11 4.62 4.03
N GLY A 161 -13.26 4.62 3.37
CA GLY A 161 -14.44 5.41 3.73
C GLY A 161 -15.62 4.50 4.02
N LEU A 162 -16.48 4.86 4.98
CA LEU A 162 -17.74 4.16 5.25
C LEU A 162 -18.74 5.08 5.95
N THR A 163 -20.01 4.71 5.92
CA THR A 163 -21.08 5.42 6.64
C THR A 163 -21.62 4.53 7.77
N LEU A 164 -21.68 5.07 8.98
CA LEU A 164 -22.37 4.43 10.10
C LEU A 164 -23.79 4.99 10.21
N ASN A 165 -24.76 4.09 10.14
CA ASN A 165 -26.17 4.39 10.36
C ASN A 165 -26.55 3.90 11.76
N VAL A 166 -26.79 4.82 12.67
CA VAL A 166 -27.13 4.50 14.05
C VAL A 166 -28.64 4.65 14.23
N ASN A 167 -29.30 3.53 14.52
CA ASN A 167 -30.74 3.49 14.74
C ASN A 167 -31.06 3.71 16.23
N MET A 168 -31.75 4.82 16.52
CA MET A 168 -32.16 5.20 17.87
C MET A 168 -33.66 5.48 17.92
N PRO A 169 -34.43 4.79 18.79
CA PRO A 169 -35.86 5.04 18.95
C PRO A 169 -36.19 6.46 19.42
N VAL A 170 -35.30 7.04 20.24
CA VAL A 170 -35.54 8.32 20.94
C VAL A 170 -35.48 9.52 19.98
N VAL A 171 -34.68 9.42 18.92
CA VAL A 171 -34.39 10.56 18.03
C VAL A 171 -35.38 10.63 16.85
N GLY A 172 -36.18 9.58 16.61
CA GLY A 172 -37.18 9.54 15.53
C GLY A 172 -36.60 9.56 14.10
N SER A 173 -35.29 9.84 13.96
CA SER A 173 -34.55 9.84 12.70
C SER A 173 -33.25 9.05 12.83
N LEU A 174 -32.80 8.48 11.72
CA LEU A 174 -31.53 7.78 11.59
C LEU A 174 -30.35 8.76 11.70
N LEU A 175 -29.40 8.47 12.58
CA LEU A 175 -28.16 9.25 12.71
C LEU A 175 -27.10 8.71 11.76
N GLN A 176 -26.56 9.56 10.87
CA GLN A 176 -25.55 9.15 9.89
C GLN A 176 -24.19 9.78 10.17
N LEU A 177 -23.17 8.93 10.37
CA LEU A 177 -21.79 9.36 10.58
C LEU A 177 -20.93 8.91 9.39
N ALA A 178 -20.27 9.85 8.71
CA ALA A 178 -19.22 9.53 7.76
C ALA A 178 -17.93 9.22 8.52
N VAL A 179 -17.30 8.10 8.17
CA VAL A 179 -16.02 7.68 8.72
C VAL A 179 -15.00 7.60 7.60
N LYS A 180 -13.81 8.14 7.86
CA LYS A 180 -12.60 7.89 7.06
C LYS A 180 -11.52 7.34 7.95
N LEU A 181 -10.77 6.36 7.48
CA LEU A 181 -9.66 5.73 8.19
C LEU A 181 -8.62 5.24 7.20
N ASN A 182 -7.35 5.41 7.50
CA ASN A 182 -6.27 4.84 6.69
C ASN A 182 -5.64 3.65 7.43
N ILE A 183 -5.35 2.59 6.70
CA ILE A 183 -4.48 1.50 7.15
C ILE A 183 -3.14 1.63 6.46
N THR A 184 -2.05 1.51 7.20
CA THR A 184 -0.69 1.45 6.68
C THR A 184 -0.20 0.01 6.78
N ALA A 185 0.20 -0.56 5.65
CA ALA A 185 0.80 -1.89 5.55
C ALA A 185 2.24 -1.78 5.04
N GLU A 186 3.19 -2.29 5.82
CA GLU A 186 4.58 -2.46 5.43
C GLU A 186 4.72 -3.75 4.62
N VAL A 187 5.37 -3.65 3.46
CA VAL A 187 5.66 -4.79 2.60
C VAL A 187 7.17 -4.95 2.47
N LEU A 188 7.62 -6.18 2.73
CA LEU A 188 9.02 -6.55 2.79
C LEU A 188 9.31 -7.63 1.75
N ALA A 189 10.51 -7.61 1.19
CA ALA A 189 11.01 -8.71 0.37
C ALA A 189 11.87 -9.65 1.23
N VAL A 190 11.52 -10.94 1.23
CA VAL A 190 12.25 -11.97 1.97
C VAL A 190 12.62 -13.13 1.05
N LYS A 191 13.76 -13.76 1.33
CA LYS A 191 14.22 -14.94 0.61
C LYS A 191 13.91 -16.18 1.43
N ASP A 192 13.20 -17.14 0.84
CA ASP A 192 12.94 -18.43 1.46
C ASP A 192 14.19 -19.32 1.48
N ASN A 193 14.13 -20.44 2.19
CA ASN A 193 15.24 -21.40 2.31
C ASN A 193 15.65 -22.03 0.96
N GLN A 194 14.77 -21.95 -0.06
CA GLN A 194 15.02 -22.45 -1.41
C GLN A 194 15.60 -21.36 -2.32
N GLY A 195 15.82 -20.17 -1.78
CA GLY A 195 16.35 -19.03 -2.52
C GLY A 195 15.31 -18.26 -3.34
N ARG A 196 14.01 -18.57 -3.21
CA ARG A 196 12.95 -17.82 -3.89
C ARG A 196 12.58 -16.60 -3.09
N ILE A 197 12.33 -15.50 -3.79
CA ILE A 197 12.01 -14.22 -3.17
C ILE A 197 10.49 -14.05 -3.18
N HIS A 198 9.94 -13.66 -2.03
CA HIS A 198 8.52 -13.40 -1.85
C HIS A 198 8.31 -12.05 -1.18
N LEU A 199 7.17 -11.41 -1.48
CA LEU A 199 6.70 -10.25 -0.74
C LEU A 199 5.86 -10.72 0.45
N VAL A 200 6.16 -10.18 1.62
CA VAL A 200 5.46 -10.51 2.87
C VAL A 200 4.97 -9.25 3.57
N LEU A 201 3.91 -9.39 4.35
CA LEU A 201 3.41 -8.34 5.21
C LEU A 201 4.34 -8.20 6.44
N GLY A 202 4.88 -7.01 6.65
CA GLY A 202 5.54 -6.59 7.89
C GLY A 202 4.52 -6.01 8.87
N ASP A 203 4.82 -4.82 9.40
CA ASP A 203 3.87 -4.12 10.26
C ASP A 203 2.61 -3.69 9.50
N CYS A 204 1.43 -3.98 10.05
CA CYS A 204 0.16 -3.56 9.49
C CYS A 204 -0.72 -2.96 10.58
N THR A 205 -0.98 -1.65 10.48
CA THR A 205 -1.70 -0.89 11.50
C THR A 205 -2.47 0.29 10.94
N HIS A 206 -3.46 0.78 11.67
CA HIS A 206 -4.14 2.03 11.31
C HIS A 206 -3.18 3.23 11.43
N SER A 207 -3.28 4.20 10.50
CA SER A 207 -2.43 5.39 10.54
C SER A 207 -2.89 6.32 11.67
N PRO A 208 -2.01 6.71 12.62
CA PRO A 208 -2.37 7.62 13.71
C PRO A 208 -2.97 8.93 13.19
N GLY A 209 -4.10 9.37 13.79
CA GLY A 209 -4.78 10.61 13.40
C GLY A 209 -5.51 10.58 12.06
N SER A 210 -5.53 9.45 11.34
CA SER A 210 -6.27 9.33 10.08
C SER A 210 -7.78 9.14 10.27
N LEU A 211 -8.20 8.64 11.44
CA LEU A 211 -9.61 8.46 11.75
C LEU A 211 -10.32 9.82 11.81
N LYS A 212 -11.30 10.00 10.92
CA LYS A 212 -12.20 11.16 10.92
C LYS A 212 -13.62 10.66 10.97
N ILE A 213 -14.37 11.14 11.95
CA ILE A 213 -15.80 10.84 12.12
C ILE A 213 -16.53 12.16 12.03
N SER A 214 -17.45 12.28 11.08
CA SER A 214 -18.23 13.50 10.84
C SER A 214 -19.70 13.16 10.82
N LEU A 215 -20.53 14.01 11.44
CA LEU A 215 -21.97 13.92 11.32
C LEU A 215 -22.41 14.37 9.93
N LEU A 216 -23.05 13.49 9.15
CA LEU A 216 -23.58 13.82 7.83
C LEU A 216 -24.97 14.43 7.92
N ASN A 217 -25.88 13.75 8.61
CA ASN A 217 -27.28 14.12 8.74
C ASN A 217 -27.89 13.53 10.03
N GLY A 218 -28.83 14.28 10.60
CA GLY A 218 -29.59 13.91 11.80
C GLY A 218 -30.13 15.17 12.49
N VAL A 219 -31.25 15.06 13.19
CA VAL A 219 -31.67 16.10 14.17
C VAL A 219 -30.51 16.32 15.12
N THR A 220 -30.17 17.57 15.44
CA THR A 220 -29.07 17.93 16.36
C THR A 220 -29.16 17.09 17.63
N PRO A 221 -28.39 15.99 17.74
CA PRO A 221 -28.41 15.17 18.93
C PRO A 221 -27.79 15.99 20.05
N VAL A 222 -28.06 15.64 21.30
CA VAL A 222 -27.35 16.25 22.42
C VAL A 222 -25.85 16.08 22.16
N GLN A 223 -25.09 17.18 22.11
CA GLN A 223 -23.65 17.13 21.74
C GLN A 223 -22.88 16.12 22.61
N SER A 224 -23.22 16.03 23.90
CA SER A 224 -22.64 15.04 24.81
C SER A 224 -22.88 13.58 24.41
N PHE A 225 -23.99 13.27 23.73
CA PHE A 225 -24.21 11.94 23.14
C PHE A 225 -23.21 11.70 22.02
N LEU A 226 -23.08 12.65 21.09
CA LEU A 226 -22.20 12.53 19.93
C LEU A 226 -20.74 12.43 20.36
N ASP A 227 -20.32 13.24 21.33
CA ASP A 227 -18.96 13.23 21.85
C ASP A 227 -18.63 11.88 22.50
N ASN A 228 -19.56 11.33 23.29
CA ASN A 228 -19.39 10.02 23.92
C ASN A 228 -19.35 8.88 22.88
N LEU A 229 -20.28 8.86 21.93
CA LEU A 229 -20.31 7.83 20.88
C LEU A 229 -19.05 7.92 20.02
N THR A 230 -18.66 9.12 19.59
CA THR A 230 -17.43 9.36 18.83
C THR A 230 -16.22 8.90 19.63
N GLY A 231 -16.14 9.21 20.93
CA GLY A 231 -15.05 8.76 21.80
C GLY A 231 -14.95 7.23 21.94
N ILE A 232 -16.08 6.51 21.90
CA ILE A 232 -16.10 5.04 21.85
C ILE A 232 -15.63 4.54 20.48
N LEU A 233 -16.21 5.08 19.40
CA LEU A 233 -15.86 4.69 18.03
C LEU A 233 -14.38 4.93 17.74
N THR A 234 -13.79 6.01 18.27
CA THR A 234 -12.36 6.30 18.13
C THR A 234 -11.45 5.23 18.71
N LYS A 235 -11.90 4.52 19.75
CA LYS A 235 -11.11 3.43 20.37
C LYS A 235 -11.34 2.07 19.73
N VAL A 236 -12.54 1.85 19.22
CA VAL A 236 -13.01 0.53 18.80
C VAL A 236 -12.83 0.36 17.29
N LEU A 237 -13.27 1.33 16.50
CA LEU A 237 -13.36 1.21 15.04
C LEU A 237 -12.01 0.96 14.35
N PRO A 238 -10.89 1.64 14.72
CA PRO A 238 -9.60 1.37 14.10
C PRO A 238 -9.12 -0.07 14.28
N GLU A 239 -9.27 -0.61 15.50
CA GLU A 239 -8.84 -1.97 15.85
C GLU A 239 -9.67 -3.03 15.10
N LEU A 240 -10.98 -2.85 14.96
CA LEU A 240 -11.81 -3.79 14.20
C LEU A 240 -11.47 -3.77 12.71
N ILE A 241 -11.32 -2.59 12.12
CA ILE A 241 -11.03 -2.47 10.68
C ILE A 241 -9.65 -3.04 10.39
N GLN A 242 -8.63 -2.66 11.18
CA GLN A 242 -7.28 -3.21 11.07
C GLN A 242 -7.27 -4.74 11.20
N GLY A 243 -8.00 -5.29 12.18
CA GLY A 243 -8.11 -6.73 12.42
C GLY A 243 -8.77 -7.51 11.27
N LYS A 244 -9.47 -6.83 10.36
CA LYS A 244 -10.05 -7.44 9.14
C LYS A 244 -9.21 -7.19 7.90
N VAL A 245 -8.66 -5.98 7.75
CA VAL A 245 -7.89 -5.58 6.57
C VAL A 245 -6.50 -6.23 6.54
N CYS A 246 -5.79 -6.27 7.67
CA CYS A 246 -4.41 -6.79 7.68
C CYS A 246 -4.30 -8.27 7.29
N PRO A 247 -5.15 -9.18 7.81
CA PRO A 247 -5.14 -10.58 7.35
C PRO A 247 -5.48 -10.71 5.86
N LEU A 248 -6.38 -9.86 5.36
CA LEU A 248 -6.75 -9.84 3.95
C LEU A 248 -5.57 -9.41 3.07
N VAL A 249 -4.87 -8.34 3.45
CA VAL A 249 -3.65 -7.88 2.76
C VAL A 249 -2.60 -8.99 2.72
N ASN A 250 -2.35 -9.69 3.84
CA ASN A 250 -1.40 -10.78 3.88
C ASN A 250 -1.75 -11.92 2.90
N GLY A 251 -3.05 -12.27 2.84
CA GLY A 251 -3.54 -13.25 1.88
C GLY A 251 -3.33 -12.81 0.43
N ILE A 252 -3.59 -11.55 0.10
CA ILE A 252 -3.43 -11.01 -1.26
C ILE A 252 -1.96 -11.01 -1.67
N LEU A 253 -1.05 -10.54 -0.80
CA LEU A 253 0.39 -10.50 -1.11
C LEU A 253 0.94 -11.87 -1.49
N SER A 254 0.46 -12.93 -0.84
CA SER A 254 0.85 -14.31 -1.14
C SER A 254 0.31 -14.84 -2.48
N GLY A 255 -0.74 -14.21 -3.02
CA GLY A 255 -1.41 -14.60 -4.26
C GLY A 255 -1.18 -13.65 -5.44
N LEU A 256 -0.29 -12.66 -5.30
CA LEU A 256 0.05 -11.74 -6.39
C LEU A 256 0.77 -12.46 -7.54
N ASP A 257 0.73 -11.85 -8.73
CA ASP A 257 1.41 -12.36 -9.92
C ASP A 257 2.91 -12.58 -9.65
N VAL A 258 3.39 -13.78 -9.96
CA VAL A 258 4.76 -14.20 -9.65
C VAL A 258 5.81 -13.31 -10.32
N THR A 259 5.53 -12.78 -11.51
CA THR A 259 6.44 -11.88 -12.24
C THR A 259 6.49 -10.52 -11.57
N LEU A 260 5.34 -9.99 -11.15
CA LEU A 260 5.26 -8.74 -10.41
C LEU A 260 5.99 -8.83 -9.06
N VAL A 261 5.72 -9.92 -8.32
CA VAL A 261 6.37 -10.20 -7.03
C VAL A 261 7.88 -10.28 -7.20
N HIS A 262 8.37 -11.06 -8.16
CA HIS A 262 9.80 -11.20 -8.39
C HIS A 262 10.48 -9.87 -8.73
N ASN A 263 9.92 -9.09 -9.66
CA ASN A 263 10.51 -7.82 -10.08
C ASN A 263 10.56 -6.80 -8.94
N ILE A 264 9.48 -6.66 -8.16
CA ILE A 264 9.45 -5.73 -7.02
C ILE A 264 10.41 -6.21 -5.94
N ALA A 265 10.39 -7.50 -5.62
CA ALA A 265 11.15 -8.02 -4.50
C ALA A 265 12.66 -8.02 -4.77
N GLU A 266 13.10 -8.20 -6.02
CA GLU A 266 14.49 -7.99 -6.43
C GLU A 266 14.95 -6.54 -6.21
N LEU A 267 14.11 -5.55 -6.54
CA LEU A 267 14.42 -4.14 -6.28
C LEU A 267 14.53 -3.86 -4.79
N LEU A 268 13.61 -4.39 -3.98
CA LEU A 268 13.60 -4.21 -2.53
C LEU A 268 14.80 -4.89 -1.85
N ILE A 269 15.18 -6.10 -2.25
CA ILE A 269 16.36 -6.80 -1.67
C ILE A 269 17.66 -6.02 -1.93
N HIS A 270 17.75 -5.32 -3.05
CA HIS A 270 18.93 -4.53 -3.42
C HIS A 270 18.84 -3.05 -3.00
N GLY A 271 17.77 -2.64 -2.31
CA GLY A 271 17.57 -1.25 -1.89
C GLY A 271 17.41 -0.26 -3.06
N LEU A 272 16.91 -0.72 -4.21
CA LEU A 272 16.76 0.11 -5.40
C LEU A 272 15.45 0.89 -5.37
N GLN A 273 15.53 2.20 -5.53
CA GLN A 273 14.38 3.09 -5.58
C GLN A 273 13.65 2.97 -6.93
N PHE A 274 12.33 2.75 -6.87
CA PHE A 274 11.47 2.71 -8.06
C PHE A 274 10.14 3.44 -7.87
N VAL A 275 9.78 3.78 -6.63
CA VAL A 275 8.59 4.59 -6.36
C VAL A 275 8.97 6.06 -6.47
N ILE A 276 8.50 6.73 -7.52
CA ILE A 276 8.74 8.16 -7.73
C ILE A 276 7.91 8.95 -6.71
N LYS A 277 8.59 9.77 -5.90
CA LYS A 277 7.92 10.77 -5.07
C LYS A 277 7.54 11.94 -5.98
N VAL A 278 6.25 12.12 -6.20
CA VAL A 278 5.68 13.30 -6.88
C VAL A 278 5.53 14.44 -5.86
#